data_AF-A0A1G9FQU0-F1
#
_entry.id   AF-A0A1G9FQU0-F1
#
_cell.length_a   1.000
_cell.length_b   1.000
_cell.length_c   1.000
_cell.angle_alpha   90.00
_cell.angle_beta   90.00
_cell.angle_gamma   90.00
#
_symmetry.space_group_name_H-M   'P 1'
#
loop_
_entity.id
_entity.type
_entity.pdbx_description
1 polymer ?
#
loop_
_entity_poly.entity_id
_entity_poly.type
_entity_poly.pdbx_seq_one_letter_code
_entity_poly.pdbx_strand_id
1 'polypeptide(L)'
;MRKNISMIMVLILLLTIGLVGCGTGNESNAGVGEVQQEEQNPVQEHDEGDHDEEERGEEGHDHGDYEWIGEFEFKEGSYLFHFGASEDETMDVGFIKIGSNIIDLDHHASHLMLTEKEVIKQDSTFEARPDYAYTFEMAEDHGHIHFTIKEEGTYAIVTEHFPGESNMQIFDENKVEILPIREHEGEGHSH
;
A
#
# COMPACT_ATOMS: atom_id res chain seq x y z
N MET A 1 29.37 10.47 -42.43
CA MET A 1 28.84 9.30 -43.19
C MET A 1 27.78 8.65 -42.32
N ARG A 2 26.50 9.00 -42.47
CA ARG A 2 25.43 8.25 -43.18
C ARG A 2 25.24 6.78 -42.75
N LYS A 3 24.18 6.51 -41.98
CA LYS A 3 22.97 5.70 -42.30
C LYS A 3 22.14 5.55 -41.01
N ASN A 4 20.97 6.16 -40.85
CA ASN A 4 19.64 5.93 -41.44
C ASN A 4 18.82 4.82 -40.73
N ILE A 5 17.74 5.27 -40.05
CA ILE A 5 16.33 4.81 -40.14
C ILE A 5 16.00 3.38 -39.70
N SER A 6 15.05 3.24 -38.75
CA SER A 6 13.87 2.34 -38.79
C SER A 6 13.21 2.29 -37.40
N MET A 7 12.35 3.21 -36.97
CA MET A 7 10.89 3.29 -37.24
C MET A 7 10.21 1.95 -37.58
N ILE A 8 9.85 1.18 -36.55
CA ILE A 8 8.74 0.20 -36.64
C ILE A 8 7.85 0.38 -35.39
N MET A 9 6.82 1.19 -35.61
CA MET A 9 5.65 1.35 -34.77
C MET A 9 4.65 0.26 -35.20
N VAL A 10 4.46 -0.78 -34.39
CA VAL A 10 3.39 -1.77 -34.62
C VAL A 10 2.36 -1.63 -33.51
N LEU A 11 1.35 -0.85 -33.85
CA LEU A 11 0.08 -0.71 -33.17
C LEU A 11 -0.76 -1.95 -33.50
N ILE A 12 -1.04 -2.83 -32.54
CA ILE A 12 -2.09 -3.85 -32.68
C ILE A 12 -3.12 -3.61 -31.57
N LEU A 13 -4.11 -2.79 -31.93
CA LEU A 13 -5.37 -2.64 -31.24
C LEU A 13 -6.27 -3.82 -31.66
N LEU A 14 -6.51 -4.77 -30.75
CA LEU A 14 -7.58 -5.76 -30.91
C LEU A 14 -8.69 -5.46 -29.90
N LEU A 15 -9.65 -4.69 -30.40
CA LEU A 15 -10.96 -4.45 -29.82
C LEU A 15 -11.83 -5.69 -30.09
N THR A 16 -12.20 -6.46 -29.06
CA THR A 16 -13.31 -7.43 -29.16
C THR A 16 -14.40 -7.07 -28.17
N ILE A 17 -15.43 -6.44 -28.72
CA ILE A 17 -16.72 -6.18 -28.10
C ILE A 17 -17.46 -7.52 -27.95
N GLY A 18 -17.73 -7.94 -26.72
CA GLY A 18 -18.69 -8.99 -26.40
C GLY A 18 -20.03 -8.36 -25.99
N LEU A 19 -21.03 -8.45 -26.86
CA LEU A 19 -22.40 -8.00 -26.66
C LEU A 19 -23.27 -9.10 -25.99
N VAL A 20 -24.08 -8.66 -25.02
CA VAL A 20 -25.46 -9.07 -24.68
C VAL A 20 -25.72 -10.47 -24.09
N GLY A 21 -26.25 -10.43 -22.86
CA GLY A 21 -27.20 -11.42 -22.36
C GLY A 21 -28.27 -10.71 -21.50
N CYS A 22 -29.40 -10.32 -22.12
CA CYS A 22 -30.64 -10.00 -21.41
C CYS A 22 -31.39 -11.29 -21.11
N GLY A 23 -31.88 -11.43 -19.89
CA GLY A 23 -32.81 -12.50 -19.50
C GLY A 23 -33.74 -12.03 -18.38
N THR A 24 -34.87 -11.46 -18.76
CA THR A 24 -36.02 -11.15 -17.90
C THR A 24 -37.13 -12.17 -18.09
N GLY A 25 -37.75 -12.58 -16.98
CA GLY A 25 -39.07 -13.23 -16.91
C GLY A 25 -39.02 -14.65 -16.32
N ASN A 26 -39.97 -15.11 -15.50
CA ASN A 26 -41.19 -14.51 -14.96
C ASN A 26 -41.80 -15.51 -13.93
N GLU A 27 -42.30 -14.98 -12.81
CA GLU A 27 -43.50 -15.38 -12.02
C GLU A 27 -43.76 -16.77 -11.38
N SER A 28 -44.44 -16.62 -10.22
CA SER A 28 -45.37 -17.53 -9.48
C SER A 28 -44.74 -18.43 -8.40
N ASN A 29 -45.29 -18.62 -7.19
CA ASN A 29 -46.66 -18.48 -6.70
C ASN A 29 -46.69 -18.39 -5.15
N ALA A 30 -47.82 -17.91 -4.64
CA ALA A 30 -48.26 -17.65 -3.27
C ALA A 30 -48.15 -18.80 -2.25
N GLY A 31 -48.12 -18.42 -0.96
CA GLY A 31 -48.36 -19.31 0.17
C GLY A 31 -48.51 -18.55 1.49
N VAL A 32 -49.76 -18.22 1.83
CA VAL A 32 -50.25 -17.54 3.05
C VAL A 32 -50.15 -18.45 4.28
N GLY A 33 -49.87 -17.86 5.46
CA GLY A 33 -50.11 -18.49 6.76
C GLY A 33 -49.71 -17.64 7.97
N GLU A 34 -50.60 -16.75 8.42
CA GLU A 34 -50.69 -16.33 9.84
C GLU A 34 -51.22 -17.53 10.67
N VAL A 35 -50.91 -17.73 11.95
CA VAL A 35 -51.56 -17.11 13.14
C VAL A 35 -50.90 -17.67 14.45
N GLN A 36 -50.53 -16.77 15.39
CA GLN A 36 -50.60 -16.77 16.90
C GLN A 36 -50.20 -18.03 17.74
N GLN A 37 -49.73 -18.01 18.99
CA GLN A 37 -49.44 -17.03 20.07
C GLN A 37 -48.69 -17.79 21.20
N GLU A 38 -47.84 -17.07 21.97
CA GLU A 38 -47.58 -17.15 23.44
C GLU A 38 -47.11 -18.48 24.09
N GLU A 39 -46.24 -18.58 25.11
CA GLU A 39 -45.71 -17.65 26.12
C GLU A 39 -44.54 -18.33 26.89
N GLN A 40 -43.82 -17.57 27.73
CA GLN A 40 -42.99 -17.95 28.91
C GLN A 40 -41.46 -18.06 28.78
N ASN A 41 -40.80 -16.95 29.19
CA ASN A 41 -39.47 -16.87 29.81
C ASN A 41 -39.52 -17.44 31.26
N PRO A 42 -38.40 -17.77 31.99
CA PRO A 42 -37.18 -16.94 32.06
C PRO A 42 -35.81 -17.64 32.37
N VAL A 43 -34.77 -16.79 32.38
CA VAL A 43 -33.48 -16.85 33.11
C VAL A 43 -32.22 -17.42 32.42
N GLN A 44 -31.26 -16.49 32.30
CA GLN A 44 -29.82 -16.54 32.05
C GLN A 44 -29.05 -17.66 32.78
N GLU A 45 -28.08 -18.26 32.09
CA GLU A 45 -26.71 -18.42 32.61
C GLU A 45 -25.73 -18.13 31.47
N HIS A 46 -24.91 -17.09 31.65
CA HIS A 46 -23.67 -16.86 30.90
C HIS A 46 -22.65 -17.88 31.42
N ASP A 47 -22.17 -18.76 30.54
CA ASP A 47 -20.97 -19.55 30.80
C ASP A 47 -19.85 -18.90 29.99
N GLU A 48 -19.02 -18.14 30.71
CA GLU A 48 -17.81 -17.51 30.18
C GLU A 48 -16.77 -18.61 29.97
N GLY A 49 -16.62 -19.03 28.72
CA GLY A 49 -15.47 -19.81 28.28
C GLY A 49 -14.23 -18.95 28.40
N ASP A 50 -13.51 -19.15 29.49
CA ASP A 50 -12.17 -18.65 29.79
C ASP A 50 -11.19 -19.17 28.73
N HIS A 51 -10.99 -18.36 27.68
CA HIS A 51 -9.86 -18.51 26.77
C HIS A 51 -8.71 -17.69 27.38
N ASP A 52 -7.94 -18.34 28.26
CA ASP A 52 -6.58 -17.96 28.61
C ASP A 52 -5.72 -18.03 27.32
N GLU A 53 -5.77 -16.97 26.50
CA GLU A 53 -4.72 -16.70 25.53
C GLU A 53 -3.61 -15.96 26.28
N GLU A 54 -2.54 -16.69 26.61
CA GLU A 54 -1.24 -16.11 26.95
C GLU A 54 -0.75 -15.28 25.75
N GLU A 55 -1.15 -14.01 25.67
CA GLU A 55 -0.42 -13.02 24.87
C GLU A 55 0.91 -12.74 25.57
N ARG A 56 1.87 -13.62 25.29
CA ARG A 56 3.28 -13.30 25.41
C ARG A 56 3.65 -12.34 24.30
N GLY A 57 3.62 -11.06 24.66
CA GLY A 57 4.55 -10.04 24.24
C GLY A 57 4.69 -9.83 22.74
N GLU A 58 4.15 -8.72 22.28
CA GLU A 58 4.97 -7.72 21.62
C GLU A 58 4.63 -6.39 22.29
N GLU A 59 5.64 -5.62 22.71
CA GLU A 59 5.48 -4.18 22.88
C GLU A 59 5.30 -3.63 21.46
N GLY A 60 4.15 -3.93 20.85
CA GLY A 60 3.76 -3.45 19.54
C GLY A 60 3.51 -1.97 19.73
N HIS A 61 4.44 -1.17 19.26
CA HIS A 61 4.18 0.24 19.10
C HIS A 61 2.96 0.36 18.18
N ASP A 62 1.86 0.87 18.72
CA ASP A 62 0.62 1.16 17.98
C ASP A 62 0.90 2.40 17.10
N HIS A 63 1.71 2.20 16.08
CA HIS A 63 1.95 3.16 15.01
C HIS A 63 0.75 3.08 14.07
N GLY A 64 0.15 4.24 13.76
CA GLY A 64 -0.94 4.30 12.79
C GLY A 64 -0.50 3.72 11.43
N ASP A 65 -1.47 3.37 10.58
CA ASP A 65 -1.20 2.66 9.31
C ASP A 65 -0.11 3.33 8.44
N TYR A 66 0.02 4.66 8.49
CA TYR A 66 1.13 5.47 7.97
C TYR A 66 1.01 6.92 8.46
N GLU A 67 2.09 7.69 8.36
CA GLU A 67 2.10 9.12 8.71
C GLU A 67 2.31 10.05 7.51
N TRP A 68 2.93 9.58 6.42
CA TRP A 68 3.25 10.46 5.30
C TRP A 68 3.15 9.77 3.94
N ILE A 69 2.73 10.54 2.94
CA ILE A 69 2.74 10.16 1.53
C ILE A 69 3.42 11.23 0.68
N GLY A 70 4.44 10.85 -0.08
CA GLY A 70 5.05 11.67 -1.12
C GLY A 70 4.77 11.11 -2.50
N GLU A 71 4.24 11.92 -3.41
CA GLU A 71 4.13 11.58 -4.83
C GLU A 71 5.43 11.97 -5.55
N PHE A 72 6.04 11.05 -6.29
CA PHE A 72 7.29 11.24 -7.04
C PHE A 72 7.11 10.85 -8.51
N GLU A 73 7.77 11.55 -9.43
CA GLU A 73 7.88 11.12 -10.81
C GLU A 73 9.16 10.31 -11.01
N PHE A 74 9.03 9.00 -11.23
CA PHE A 74 10.16 8.11 -11.50
C PHE A 74 10.23 7.71 -12.97
N LYS A 75 11.46 7.64 -13.48
CA LYS A 75 11.79 6.91 -14.70
C LYS A 75 12.13 5.45 -14.38
N GLU A 76 12.06 4.58 -15.38
CA GLU A 76 12.63 3.24 -15.24
C GLU A 76 14.12 3.37 -14.91
N GLY A 77 14.57 2.75 -13.83
CA GLY A 77 15.94 2.93 -13.34
C GLY A 77 16.15 2.54 -11.89
N SER A 78 17.33 2.90 -11.38
CA SER A 78 17.77 2.63 -10.01
C SER A 78 17.78 3.91 -9.18
N TYR A 79 17.42 3.74 -7.92
CA TYR A 79 17.29 4.82 -6.93
C TYR A 79 17.81 4.35 -5.58
N LEU A 80 17.97 5.30 -4.67
CA LEU A 80 18.46 5.08 -3.33
C LEU A 80 17.56 5.80 -2.33
N PHE A 81 17.04 5.06 -1.34
CA PHE A 81 16.63 5.63 -0.07
C PHE A 81 17.86 5.83 0.80
N HIS A 82 18.02 7.05 1.28
CA HIS A 82 18.95 7.41 2.34
C HIS A 82 18.14 7.75 3.59
N PHE A 83 18.60 7.23 4.72
CA PHE A 83 18.10 7.56 6.04
C PHE A 83 19.26 8.08 6.88
N GLY A 84 19.02 9.13 7.66
CA GLY A 84 19.85 9.50 8.80
C GLY A 84 19.64 8.56 9.99
N ALA A 85 20.06 9.03 11.16
CA ALA A 85 19.91 8.30 12.42
C ALA A 85 18.43 8.06 12.76
N SER A 86 18.12 6.86 13.24
CA SER A 86 16.77 6.44 13.64
C SER A 86 16.88 5.60 14.91
N GLU A 87 15.98 5.82 15.88
CA GLU A 87 15.87 4.95 17.06
C GLU A 87 15.08 3.67 16.73
N ASP A 88 14.20 3.73 15.72
CA ASP A 88 13.44 2.58 15.26
C ASP A 88 14.34 1.57 14.54
N GLU A 89 14.09 0.29 14.80
CA GLU A 89 14.81 -0.83 14.14
C GLU A 89 14.30 -1.09 12.72
N THR A 90 13.06 -0.68 12.43
CA THR A 90 12.42 -0.87 11.13
C THR A 90 11.53 0.31 10.78
N MET A 91 11.20 0.45 9.50
CA MET A 91 10.16 1.37 9.03
C MET A 91 9.41 0.73 7.86
N ASP A 92 8.09 0.74 7.89
CA ASP A 92 7.30 0.27 6.75
C ASP A 92 7.21 1.33 5.64
N VAL A 93 7.36 0.88 4.38
CA VAL A 93 7.35 1.72 3.18
C VAL A 93 6.51 1.08 2.07
N GLY A 94 5.46 1.79 1.65
CA GLY A 94 4.54 1.41 0.57
C GLY A 94 4.87 2.09 -0.76
N PHE A 95 4.68 1.36 -1.87
CA PHE A 95 4.81 1.87 -3.24
C PHE A 95 3.49 1.73 -3.98
N ILE A 96 2.85 2.85 -4.33
CA ILE A 96 1.60 2.87 -5.10
C ILE A 96 1.88 3.58 -6.43
N LYS A 97 1.69 2.89 -7.56
CA LYS A 97 1.78 3.55 -8.87
C LYS A 97 0.47 4.30 -9.14
N ILE A 98 0.54 5.63 -9.22
CA ILE A 98 -0.63 6.46 -9.46
C ILE A 98 -1.16 6.23 -10.88
N GLY A 99 -2.45 5.93 -10.96
CA GLY A 99 -3.18 5.67 -12.19
C GLY A 99 -4.67 5.96 -12.02
N SER A 100 -5.46 5.79 -13.07
CA SER A 100 -6.91 6.06 -13.04
C SER A 100 -7.70 5.15 -12.10
N ASN A 101 -7.08 4.09 -11.59
CA ASN A 101 -7.64 3.15 -10.63
C ASN A 101 -7.53 3.62 -9.17
N ILE A 102 -6.70 4.63 -8.88
CA ILE A 102 -6.56 5.19 -7.52
C ILE A 102 -7.51 6.39 -7.40
N ILE A 103 -8.63 6.18 -6.72
CA ILE A 103 -9.70 7.18 -6.55
C ILE A 103 -9.58 7.89 -5.19
N ASP A 104 -9.12 7.15 -4.18
CA ASP A 104 -8.91 7.59 -2.81
C ASP A 104 -7.54 7.05 -2.39
N LEU A 105 -6.53 7.94 -2.38
CA LEU A 105 -5.14 7.55 -2.14
C LEU A 105 -4.93 7.20 -0.67
N ASP A 106 -5.47 7.99 0.25
CA ASP A 106 -5.31 7.83 1.70
C ASP A 106 -5.90 6.50 2.18
N HIS A 107 -7.11 6.16 1.70
CA HIS A 107 -7.75 4.89 2.02
C HIS A 107 -7.02 3.69 1.38
N HIS A 108 -6.44 3.86 0.19
CA HIS A 108 -5.66 2.80 -0.47
C HIS A 108 -4.32 2.58 0.25
N ALA A 109 -3.67 3.66 0.69
CA ALA A 109 -2.44 3.63 1.46
C ALA A 109 -2.62 2.90 2.80
N SER A 110 -3.67 3.20 3.56
CA SER A 110 -3.92 2.54 4.85
C SER A 110 -4.04 1.02 4.69
N HIS A 111 -4.81 0.57 3.70
CA HIS A 111 -4.99 -0.86 3.44
C HIS A 111 -3.71 -1.53 2.96
N LEU A 112 -2.92 -0.85 2.12
CA LEU A 112 -1.65 -1.38 1.63
C LEU A 112 -0.67 -1.60 2.79
N MET A 113 -0.58 -0.64 3.71
CA MET A 113 0.36 -0.69 4.82
C MET A 113 0.00 -1.75 5.87
N LEU A 114 -1.23 -2.28 5.87
CA LEU A 114 -1.63 -3.40 6.73
C LEU A 114 -1.36 -4.79 6.12
N THR A 115 -0.81 -4.85 4.90
CA THR A 115 -0.50 -6.14 4.24
C THR A 115 0.77 -6.80 4.79
N GLU A 116 0.95 -8.10 4.50
CA GLU A 116 2.21 -8.80 4.79
C GLU A 116 3.35 -8.24 3.94
N LYS A 117 4.50 -8.01 4.58
CA LYS A 117 5.63 -7.29 3.98
C LYS A 117 6.87 -8.15 3.89
N GLU A 118 7.66 -7.90 2.86
CA GLU A 118 9.02 -8.43 2.75
C GLU A 118 9.98 -7.50 3.49
N VAL A 119 10.89 -8.08 4.29
CA VAL A 119 11.93 -7.33 4.98
C VAL A 119 13.10 -7.05 4.03
N ILE A 120 13.44 -5.78 3.85
CA ILE A 120 14.55 -5.32 3.03
C ILE A 120 15.69 -4.87 3.92
N LYS A 121 16.86 -5.48 3.71
CA LYS A 121 18.05 -5.22 4.53
C LYS A 121 18.82 -4.00 4.09
N GLN A 122 19.59 -3.44 5.02
CA GLN A 122 20.55 -2.38 4.74
C GLN A 122 21.52 -2.77 3.61
N ASP A 123 21.90 -1.76 2.82
CA ASP A 123 22.80 -1.84 1.66
C ASP A 123 22.36 -2.82 0.55
N SER A 124 21.12 -3.34 0.62
CA SER A 124 20.58 -4.26 -0.39
C SER A 124 19.96 -3.51 -1.57
N THR A 125 19.56 -4.28 -2.59
CA THR A 125 18.81 -3.78 -3.75
C THR A 125 17.59 -4.65 -3.99
N PHE A 126 16.43 -4.05 -4.18
CA PHE A 126 15.19 -4.75 -4.51
C PHE A 126 14.45 -4.12 -5.71
N GLU A 127 13.44 -4.83 -6.22
CA GLU A 127 12.51 -4.30 -7.21
C GLU A 127 11.28 -3.75 -6.47
N ALA A 128 11.03 -2.44 -6.62
CA ALA A 128 9.86 -1.81 -6.05
C ALA A 128 8.63 -2.17 -6.88
N ARG A 129 7.78 -3.03 -6.31
CA ARG A 129 6.55 -3.49 -6.95
C ARG A 129 5.44 -2.46 -6.74
N PRO A 130 4.65 -2.13 -7.78
CA PRO A 130 3.47 -1.30 -7.60
C PRO A 130 2.46 -2.02 -6.70
N ASP A 131 1.77 -1.25 -5.85
CA ASP A 131 0.81 -1.73 -4.87
C ASP A 131 1.39 -2.81 -3.93
N TYR A 132 2.59 -2.55 -3.40
CA TYR A 132 3.25 -3.42 -2.43
C TYR A 132 3.95 -2.61 -1.33
N ALA A 133 3.93 -3.12 -0.10
CA ALA A 133 4.63 -2.54 1.05
C ALA A 133 5.77 -3.45 1.53
N TYR A 134 6.82 -2.81 2.06
CA TYR A 134 8.05 -3.45 2.50
C TYR A 134 8.38 -2.97 3.91
N THR A 135 9.04 -3.81 4.70
CA THR A 135 9.62 -3.40 5.98
C THR A 135 11.10 -3.16 5.76
N PHE A 136 11.56 -1.93 5.91
CA PHE A 136 12.96 -1.59 5.78
C PHE A 136 13.66 -1.79 7.12
N GLU A 137 14.79 -2.52 7.13
CA GLU A 137 15.71 -2.50 8.26
C GLU A 137 16.28 -1.09 8.39
N MET A 138 16.18 -0.48 9.56
CA MET A 138 16.72 0.85 9.87
C MET A 138 18.03 0.70 10.65
N ALA A 139 18.78 1.80 10.79
CA ALA A 139 20.07 1.78 11.47
C ALA A 139 20.24 3.02 12.37
N GLU A 140 20.89 2.82 13.52
CA GLU A 140 21.05 3.83 14.56
C GLU A 140 21.78 5.10 14.06
N ASP A 141 22.75 4.94 13.15
CA ASP A 141 23.55 6.06 12.64
C ASP A 141 23.05 6.64 11.31
N HIS A 142 22.83 5.77 10.31
CA HIS A 142 22.32 6.09 8.97
C HIS A 142 22.08 4.80 8.18
N GLY A 143 21.22 4.86 7.17
CA GLY A 143 20.85 3.73 6.32
C GLY A 143 20.83 4.04 4.83
N HIS A 144 21.01 3.00 4.02
CA HIS A 144 20.93 3.01 2.57
C HIS A 144 20.19 1.78 2.06
N ILE A 145 19.12 1.98 1.29
CA ILE A 145 18.42 0.89 0.61
C ILE A 145 18.24 1.26 -0.86
N HIS A 146 18.72 0.41 -1.76
CA HIS A 146 18.59 0.65 -3.19
C HIS A 146 17.30 0.00 -3.71
N PHE A 147 16.65 0.64 -4.66
CA PHE A 147 15.48 0.08 -5.32
C PHE A 147 15.51 0.33 -6.82
N THR A 148 14.76 -0.49 -7.55
CA THR A 148 14.58 -0.32 -8.99
C THR A 148 13.11 -0.14 -9.33
N ILE A 149 12.82 0.80 -10.22
CA ILE A 149 11.50 1.02 -10.82
C ILE A 149 11.53 0.40 -12.22
N LYS A 150 10.63 -0.55 -12.49
CA LYS A 150 10.52 -1.23 -13.80
C LYS A 150 9.65 -0.50 -14.82
N GLU A 151 8.75 0.34 -14.33
CA GLU A 151 7.83 1.09 -15.19
C GLU A 151 7.84 2.54 -14.78
N GLU A 152 8.16 3.44 -15.71
CA GLU A 152 8.07 4.88 -15.42
C GLU A 152 6.64 5.30 -15.05
N GLY A 153 6.54 6.34 -14.22
CA GLY A 153 5.26 6.90 -13.80
C GLY A 153 5.36 7.71 -12.52
N THR A 154 4.21 8.20 -12.08
CA THR A 154 4.07 8.81 -10.76
C THR A 154 3.83 7.71 -9.74
N TYR A 155 4.61 7.70 -8.65
CA TYR A 155 4.46 6.79 -7.53
C TYR A 155 4.18 7.58 -6.26
N ALA A 156 3.19 7.17 -5.49
CA ALA A 156 3.09 7.55 -4.08
C ALA A 156 3.96 6.60 -3.25
N ILE A 157 4.92 7.18 -2.54
CA ILE A 157 5.69 6.52 -1.50
C ILE A 157 4.99 6.82 -0.18
N VAL A 158 4.58 5.77 0.51
CA VAL A 158 3.87 5.84 1.81
C VAL A 158 4.85 5.41 2.89
N THR A 159 4.97 6.15 3.98
CA THR A 159 5.88 5.79 5.08
C THR A 159 5.15 5.79 6.41
N GLU A 160 5.49 4.79 7.24
CA GLU A 160 5.01 4.66 8.62
C GLU A 160 5.28 5.92 9.45
N HIS A 161 6.47 6.51 9.30
CA HIS A 161 6.87 7.74 9.98
C HIS A 161 7.04 8.92 9.02
N PHE A 162 7.00 10.14 9.56
CA PHE A 162 7.36 11.33 8.81
C PHE A 162 8.83 11.30 8.31
N PRO A 163 9.11 11.67 7.03
CA PRO A 163 10.46 11.71 6.48
C PRO A 163 11.45 12.57 7.29
N GLY A 164 10.94 13.61 7.96
CA GLY A 164 11.75 14.54 8.75
C GLY A 164 12.36 13.92 10.00
N GLU A 165 11.80 12.82 10.52
CA GLU A 165 12.27 12.18 11.76
C GLU A 165 13.59 11.47 11.56
N SER A 166 13.75 10.80 10.41
CA SER A 166 14.99 10.12 10.02
C SER A 166 15.79 10.88 8.96
N ASN A 167 15.43 12.11 8.60
CA ASN A 167 16.01 12.83 7.44
C ASN A 167 16.00 11.96 6.16
N MET A 168 14.88 11.28 5.89
CA MET A 168 14.74 10.43 4.71
C MET A 168 14.87 11.25 3.42
N GLN A 169 15.70 10.77 2.49
CA GLN A 169 15.89 11.34 1.16
C GLN A 169 15.88 10.25 0.09
N ILE A 170 15.41 10.60 -1.11
CA ILE A 170 15.49 9.72 -2.28
C ILE A 170 16.45 10.32 -3.30
N PHE A 171 17.40 9.53 -3.78
CA PHE A 171 18.37 9.94 -4.80
C PHE A 171 18.23 9.13 -6.09
N ASP A 172 18.49 9.77 -7.22
CA ASP A 172 18.70 9.10 -8.50
C ASP A 172 20.11 8.46 -8.61
N GLU A 173 20.37 7.77 -9.72
CA GLU A 173 21.68 7.15 -10.01
C GLU A 173 22.85 8.16 -10.06
N ASN A 174 22.56 9.45 -10.28
CA ASN A 174 23.53 10.54 -10.35
C ASN A 174 23.70 11.25 -8.99
N LYS A 175 23.08 10.72 -7.92
CA LYS A 175 23.07 11.29 -6.57
C LYS A 175 22.42 12.67 -6.51
N VAL A 176 21.47 12.92 -7.39
CA VAL A 176 20.60 14.09 -7.33
C VAL A 176 19.39 13.70 -6.49
N GLU A 177 19.12 14.51 -5.46
CA GLU A 177 17.93 14.33 -4.63
C GLU A 177 16.67 14.56 -5.45
N ILE A 178 15.70 13.66 -5.29
CA ILE A 178 14.39 13.73 -5.89
C ILE A 178 13.43 14.17 -4.79
N LEU A 179 12.76 15.30 -5.01
CA LEU A 179 11.75 15.82 -4.09
C LEU A 179 10.35 15.36 -4.54
N PRO A 180 9.41 15.18 -3.60
CA PRO A 180 8.03 14.88 -3.94
C PRO A 180 7.42 16.06 -4.72
N ILE A 181 6.56 15.76 -5.69
CA ILE A 181 5.76 16.74 -6.43
C ILE A 181 4.48 17.12 -5.68
N ARG A 182 4.03 16.28 -4.74
CA ARG A 182 2.94 16.53 -3.80
C ARG A 182 3.19 15.71 -2.53
N GLU A 183 2.75 16.24 -1.40
CA GLU A 183 2.81 15.57 -0.11
C GLU A 183 1.42 15.55 0.54
N HIS A 184 1.16 14.49 1.31
CA HIS A 184 -0.03 14.32 2.15
C HIS A 184 0.43 13.81 3.53
N GLU A 185 -0.20 14.31 4.57
CA GLU A 185 0.02 13.86 5.95
C GLU A 185 -1.14 12.92 6.32
N GLY A 186 -0.84 11.81 6.99
CA GLY A 186 -1.85 10.87 7.46
C GLY A 186 -2.82 11.54 8.43
N GLU A 187 -4.12 11.25 8.28
CA GLU A 187 -5.16 11.77 9.19
C GLU A 187 -5.05 11.05 10.55
N GLY A 188 -4.36 11.65 11.53
CA GLY A 188 -4.32 11.06 12.88
C GLY A 188 -3.41 11.73 13.90
N HIS A 189 -2.39 12.46 13.47
CA HIS A 189 -1.31 12.88 14.37
C HIS A 189 -1.14 14.40 14.35
N SER A 190 -1.89 15.10 15.20
CA SER A 190 -1.51 16.44 15.60
C SER A 190 -0.29 16.33 16.53
N HIS A 191 0.90 16.62 16.01
CA HIS A 191 2.12 16.78 16.81
C HIS A 191 2.01 17.97 17.79
#